data_AF-A0A537UNB2-F1
#
_entry.id   AF-A0A537UNB2-F1
#
_cell.length_a   1.000
_cell.length_b   1.000
_cell.length_c   1.000
_cell.angle_alpha   90.00
_cell.angle_beta   90.00
_cell.angle_gamma   90.00
#
_symmetry.space_group_name_H-M   'P 1'
#
loop_
_entity.id
_entity.type
_entity.pdbx_description
1 polymer ?
#
loop_
_entity_poly.entity_id
_entity_poly.type
_entity_poly.pdbx_seq_one_letter_code
_entity_poly.pdbx_strand_id
1 'polypeptide(L)'
;MRGLLALIVIAAVVAAAGFLASHPGHVEIVWQGWQIDTSAAVLMAIFIAAVLLLWGLIALAGGLLSAPRHWRRRRAVRRRRAGEAAVTRGLVALAAGDSVRAQREAARATQLLRGAPVPLLLAAEAAQQQGDRGMARQSFARLLERPETELLGLRGLLAEALKSGDHAIARRFAERARQLQPASPWLAENVLALQARAADWPAARDTIADAARRGALPAGRARHGRGVVLY
;
A
#
# COMPACT_ATOMS: atom_id res chain seq x y z
N MET A 1 11.02 -9.13 29.91
CA MET A 1 11.17 -10.58 30.17
C MET A 1 12.60 -11.07 30.02
N ARG A 2 13.28 -10.88 28.87
CA ARG A 2 14.69 -11.32 28.68
C ARG A 2 15.71 -10.73 29.66
N GLY A 3 15.60 -9.44 29.99
CA GLY A 3 16.50 -8.80 30.96
C GLY A 3 16.32 -9.28 32.41
N LEU A 4 15.09 -9.63 32.80
CA LEU A 4 14.80 -10.16 34.15
C LEU A 4 15.40 -11.56 34.34
N LEU A 5 15.27 -12.42 33.32
CA LEU A 5 15.89 -13.76 33.33
C LEU A 5 17.42 -13.69 33.39
N ALA A 6 18.05 -12.77 32.65
CA ALA A 6 19.50 -12.58 32.71
C ALA A 6 19.96 -12.15 34.12
N LEU A 7 19.21 -11.25 34.76
CA LEU A 7 19.53 -10.75 36.10
C LEU A 7 19.38 -11.85 37.17
N ILE A 8 18.38 -12.72 37.04
CA ILE A 8 18.19 -13.89 37.92
C ILE A 8 19.33 -14.90 37.74
N VAL A 9 19.74 -15.17 36.50
CA VAL A 9 20.87 -16.09 36.22
C VAL A 9 22.18 -15.54 36.79
N ILE A 10 22.44 -14.24 36.60
CA ILE A 10 23.64 -13.59 37.17
C ILE A 10 23.62 -13.67 38.69
N ALA A 11 22.48 -13.37 39.33
CA ALA A 11 22.36 -13.47 40.78
C ALA A 11 22.59 -14.91 41.30
N ALA A 12 22.06 -15.91 40.61
CA ALA A 12 22.27 -17.32 40.95
C ALA A 12 23.74 -17.75 40.77
N VAL A 13 24.41 -17.28 39.72
CA VAL A 13 25.83 -17.52 39.45
C VAL A 13 26.71 -16.89 40.53
N VAL A 14 26.43 -15.64 40.92
CA VAL A 14 27.17 -14.94 41.98
C VAL A 14 26.97 -15.62 43.34
N ALA A 15 25.75 -16.05 43.65
CA ALA A 15 25.45 -16.79 44.88
C ALA A 15 26.16 -18.15 44.92
N ALA A 16 26.15 -18.90 43.80
CA ALA A 16 26.86 -20.17 43.68
C ALA A 16 28.38 -20.01 43.80
N ALA A 17 28.96 -18.95 43.20
CA ALA A 17 30.38 -18.63 43.32
C ALA A 17 30.76 -18.27 44.76
N GLY A 18 29.93 -17.47 45.45
CA GLY A 18 30.14 -17.11 46.86
C GLY A 18 30.05 -18.32 47.80
N PHE A 19 29.14 -19.25 47.53
CA PHE A 19 29.00 -20.50 48.30
C PHE A 19 30.16 -21.47 48.09
N LEU A 20 30.72 -21.54 46.87
CA LEU A 20 31.90 -22.37 46.58
C LEU A 20 33.18 -21.77 47.15
N ALA A 21 33.30 -20.44 47.19
CA ALA A 21 34.44 -19.78 47.82
C ALA A 21 34.55 -20.05 49.33
N SER A 22 33.42 -20.34 49.99
CA SER A 22 33.38 -20.68 51.41
C SER A 22 33.54 -22.18 51.72
N HIS A 23 33.57 -23.06 50.72
CA HIS A 23 33.75 -24.51 50.89
C HIS A 23 34.86 -25.05 49.97
N PRO A 24 36.11 -25.13 50.44
CA PRO A 24 37.23 -25.62 49.63
C PRO A 24 37.09 -27.13 49.34
N GLY A 25 36.71 -27.47 48.11
CA GLY A 25 36.70 -28.83 47.58
C GLY A 25 37.75 -29.00 46.47
N HIS A 26 38.36 -30.18 46.39
CA HIS A 26 39.25 -30.57 45.30
C HIS A 26 38.49 -31.47 44.32
N VAL A 27 38.74 -31.31 43.02
CA VAL A 27 38.18 -32.13 41.96
C VAL A 27 39.36 -32.75 41.22
N GLU A 28 39.37 -34.07 41.21
CA GLU A 28 40.35 -34.89 40.51
C GLU A 28 39.71 -35.42 39.23
N ILE A 29 40.31 -35.11 38.08
CA ILE A 29 39.85 -35.58 36.77
C ILE A 29 40.91 -36.53 36.22
N VAL A 30 40.55 -37.80 36.04
CA VAL A 30 41.42 -38.82 35.44
C VAL A 30 40.91 -39.16 34.03
N TRP A 31 41.69 -38.87 33.00
CA TRP A 31 41.34 -39.18 31.61
C TRP A 31 42.52 -39.79 30.86
N GLN A 32 42.40 -41.06 30.43
CA GLN A 32 43.44 -41.79 29.68
C GLN A 32 44.84 -41.72 30.32
N GLY A 33 44.92 -41.77 31.65
CA GLY A 33 46.18 -41.69 32.40
C GLY A 33 46.69 -40.27 32.67
N TRP A 34 46.00 -39.24 32.20
CA TRP A 34 46.21 -37.85 32.63
C TRP A 34 45.39 -37.56 33.88
N GLN A 35 46.07 -37.09 34.93
CA GLN A 35 45.47 -36.61 36.17
C GLN A 35 45.55 -35.09 36.19
N ILE A 36 44.41 -34.44 36.34
CA ILE A 36 44.32 -32.99 36.53
C ILE A 36 43.66 -32.77 37.89
N ASP A 37 44.45 -32.28 38.84
CA ASP A 37 43.96 -31.80 40.13
C ASP A 37 43.62 -30.32 40.01
N THR A 38 42.37 -29.97 40.26
CA THR A 38 41.91 -28.58 40.20
C THR A 38 40.92 -28.31 41.32
N SER A 39 40.86 -27.08 41.82
CA SER A 39 39.86 -26.72 42.82
C SER A 39 38.46 -26.71 42.22
N ALA A 40 37.45 -27.12 43.00
CA ALA A 40 36.05 -27.05 42.59
C ALA A 40 35.64 -25.64 42.14
N ALA A 41 36.24 -24.61 42.76
CA ALA A 41 36.07 -23.21 42.40
C ALA A 41 36.52 -22.89 40.96
N VAL A 42 37.68 -23.39 40.52
CA VAL A 42 38.19 -23.15 39.16
C VAL A 42 37.33 -23.86 38.13
N LEU A 43 36.94 -25.11 38.37
CA LEU A 43 36.08 -25.86 37.45
C LEU A 43 34.70 -25.19 37.29
N MET A 44 34.12 -24.72 38.40
CA MET A 44 32.87 -23.98 38.38
C MET A 44 33.00 -22.64 37.64
N ALA A 45 34.10 -21.91 37.83
CA ALA A 45 34.35 -20.66 37.12
C ALA A 45 34.43 -20.86 35.60
N ILE A 46 35.11 -21.93 35.16
CA ILE A 46 35.17 -22.32 33.74
C ILE A 46 33.79 -22.69 33.21
N PHE A 47 33.01 -23.45 33.98
CA PHE A 47 31.65 -23.84 33.60
C PHE A 47 30.74 -22.61 33.44
N ILE A 48 30.76 -21.69 34.41
CA ILE A 48 30.03 -20.42 34.36
C ILE A 48 30.45 -19.61 33.12
N ALA A 49 31.76 -19.47 32.89
CA ALA A 49 32.28 -18.76 31.73
C ALA A 49 31.79 -19.38 30.41
N ALA A 50 31.80 -20.72 30.30
CA ALA A 50 31.30 -21.43 29.13
C ALA A 50 29.80 -21.19 28.89
N VAL A 51 28.98 -21.23 29.95
CA VAL A 51 27.53 -20.94 29.87
C VAL A 51 27.28 -19.50 29.42
N LEU A 52 27.99 -18.53 30.00
CA LEU A 52 27.87 -17.11 29.62
C LEU A 52 28.29 -16.88 28.17
N LEU A 53 29.36 -17.54 27.73
CA LEU A 53 29.88 -17.43 26.37
C LEU A 53 28.92 -18.06 25.36
N LEU A 54 28.36 -19.24 25.67
CA LEU A 54 27.33 -19.88 24.84
C LEU A 54 26.05 -19.04 24.77
N TRP A 55 25.60 -18.47 25.90
CA TRP A 55 24.45 -17.56 25.92
C TRP A 55 24.71 -16.30 25.08
N GLY A 56 25.92 -15.73 25.17
CA GLY A 56 26.36 -14.61 24.34
C GLY A 56 26.32 -14.93 22.86
N LEU A 57 26.84 -16.11 22.46
CA LEU A 57 26.79 -16.59 21.07
C LEU A 57 25.34 -16.77 20.56
N ILE A 58 24.46 -17.38 21.36
CA ILE A 58 23.04 -17.56 21.00
C ILE A 58 22.33 -16.21 20.89
N ALA A 59 22.60 -15.28 21.82
CA ALA A 59 22.02 -13.94 21.80
C ALA A 59 22.50 -13.13 20.58
N LEU A 60 23.79 -13.24 20.24
CA LEU A 60 24.37 -12.62 19.06
C LEU A 60 23.76 -13.19 17.77
N ALA A 61 23.68 -14.52 17.65
CA ALA A 61 23.05 -15.19 16.51
C ALA A 61 21.57 -14.81 16.37
N GLY A 62 20.83 -14.81 17.48
CA GLY A 62 19.42 -14.38 17.52
C GLY A 62 19.25 -12.90 17.17
N GLY A 63 20.18 -12.04 17.58
CA GLY A 63 20.23 -10.62 17.24
C GLY A 63 20.43 -10.38 15.74
N LEU A 64 21.38 -11.07 15.11
CA LEU A 64 21.62 -10.99 13.67
C LEU A 64 20.40 -11.47 12.85
N LEU A 65 19.69 -12.49 13.33
CA LEU A 65 18.51 -13.04 12.65
C LEU A 65 17.23 -12.18 12.83
N SER A 66 17.12 -11.42 13.93
CA SER A 66 15.91 -10.64 14.27
C SER A 66 16.03 -9.12 14.03
N ALA A 67 17.25 -8.58 13.92
CA ALA A 67 17.52 -7.21 13.49
C ALA A 67 16.90 -6.84 12.11
N PRO A 68 16.89 -7.72 11.09
CA PRO A 68 16.31 -7.40 9.78
C PRO A 68 14.80 -7.12 9.85
N ARG A 69 14.08 -7.79 10.76
CA ARG A 69 12.60 -7.69 10.84
C ARG A 69 12.14 -6.34 11.42
N HIS A 70 12.78 -5.85 12.47
CA HIS A 70 12.47 -4.55 13.06
C HIS A 70 12.88 -3.41 12.13
N TRP A 71 14.03 -3.54 11.47
CA TRP A 71 14.52 -2.54 10.53
C TRP A 71 13.64 -2.46 9.28
N ARG A 72 13.21 -3.61 8.73
CA ARG A 72 12.22 -3.66 7.63
C ARG A 72 10.90 -3.00 7.99
N ARG A 73 10.35 -3.26 9.18
CA ARG A 73 9.10 -2.62 9.65
C ARG A 73 9.27 -1.11 9.78
N ARG A 74 10.33 -0.63 10.42
CA ARG A 74 10.60 0.82 10.55
C ARG A 74 10.79 1.48 9.19
N ARG A 75 11.50 0.84 8.26
CA ARG A 75 11.71 1.34 6.90
C ARG A 75 10.40 1.38 6.10
N ALA A 76 9.54 0.37 6.24
CA ALA A 76 8.23 0.36 5.61
C ALA A 76 7.32 1.50 6.11
N VAL A 77 7.28 1.73 7.43
CA VAL A 77 6.52 2.84 8.02
C VAL A 77 7.06 4.20 7.54
N ARG A 78 8.38 4.40 7.54
CA ARG A 78 9.00 5.63 7.02
C ARG A 78 8.69 5.84 5.55
N ARG A 79 8.77 4.78 4.73
CA ARG A 79 8.45 4.82 3.29
C ARG A 79 7.00 5.21 3.06
N ARG A 80 6.07 4.63 3.83
CA ARG A 80 4.63 4.95 3.74
C ARG A 80 4.36 6.40 4.11
N ARG A 81 4.88 6.88 5.25
CA ARG A 81 4.72 8.29 5.67
C ARG A 81 5.30 9.27 4.64
N ALA A 82 6.47 8.94 4.07
CA ALA A 82 7.05 9.75 3.01
C ALA A 82 6.18 9.76 1.74
N GLY A 83 5.53 8.64 1.42
CA GLY A 83 4.60 8.54 0.30
C GLY A 83 3.32 9.35 0.52
N GLU A 84 2.73 9.25 1.71
CA GLU A 84 1.55 10.03 2.10
C GLU A 84 1.86 11.54 2.07
N ALA A 85 3.03 11.96 2.58
CA ALA A 85 3.46 13.34 2.51
C ALA A 85 3.67 13.84 1.06
N ALA A 86 4.18 12.98 0.17
CA ALA A 86 4.32 13.31 -1.26
C ALA A 86 2.95 13.51 -1.91
N VAL A 87 1.95 12.67 -1.60
CA VAL A 87 0.57 12.88 -2.07
C VAL A 87 0.03 14.23 -1.61
N THR A 88 0.15 14.57 -0.33
CA THR A 88 -0.33 15.86 0.19
C THR A 88 0.34 17.04 -0.52
N ARG A 89 1.67 17.01 -0.70
CA ARG A 89 2.41 18.06 -1.39
C ARG A 89 2.01 18.18 -2.85
N GLY A 90 1.82 17.05 -3.53
CA GLY A 90 1.39 17.05 -4.92
C GLY A 90 -0.03 17.58 -5.10
N LEU A 91 -0.95 17.27 -4.18
CA LEU A 91 -2.30 17.85 -4.17
C LEU A 91 -2.27 19.37 -3.96
N VAL A 92 -1.44 19.87 -3.06
CA VAL A 92 -1.25 21.32 -2.85
C VAL A 92 -0.67 21.98 -4.11
N ALA A 93 0.33 21.37 -4.74
CA ALA A 93 0.91 21.88 -5.98
C ALA A 93 -0.11 21.90 -7.14
N LEU A 94 -0.92 20.84 -7.27
CA LEU A 94 -1.99 20.75 -8.25
C LEU A 94 -3.02 21.87 -8.06
N ALA A 95 -3.46 22.09 -6.81
CA ALA A 95 -4.40 23.15 -6.46
C ALA A 95 -3.82 24.56 -6.70
N ALA A 96 -2.50 24.72 -6.54
CA ALA A 96 -1.79 25.97 -6.85
C ALA A 96 -1.51 26.18 -8.35
N GLY A 97 -1.85 25.22 -9.22
CA GLY A 97 -1.55 25.30 -10.65
C GLY A 97 -0.13 24.90 -11.03
N ASP A 98 0.71 24.52 -10.07
CA ASP A 98 2.07 24.02 -10.31
C ASP A 98 2.04 22.53 -10.68
N SER A 99 1.61 22.29 -11.91
CA SER A 99 1.38 20.97 -12.45
C SER A 99 2.69 20.17 -12.59
N VAL A 100 3.84 20.84 -12.81
CA VAL A 100 5.17 20.21 -12.87
C VAL A 100 5.58 19.64 -11.52
N ARG A 101 5.43 20.43 -10.45
CA ARG A 101 5.72 19.95 -9.09
C ARG A 101 4.72 18.90 -8.65
N ALA A 102 3.44 19.04 -9.01
CA ALA A 102 2.41 18.03 -8.75
C ALA A 102 2.80 16.68 -9.37
N GLN A 103 3.25 16.67 -10.63
CA GLN A 103 3.68 15.45 -11.32
C GLN A 103 4.91 14.80 -10.68
N ARG A 104 5.90 15.61 -10.25
CA ARG A 104 7.09 15.10 -9.55
C ARG A 104 6.72 14.42 -8.23
N GLU A 105 5.87 15.06 -7.44
CA GLU A 105 5.42 14.49 -6.16
C GLU A 105 4.50 13.28 -6.36
N ALA A 106 3.68 13.26 -7.41
CA ALA A 106 2.87 12.09 -7.78
C ALA A 106 3.74 10.89 -8.18
N ALA A 107 4.78 11.11 -8.99
CA ALA A 107 5.75 10.07 -9.36
C ALA A 107 6.47 9.52 -8.11
N ARG A 108 6.91 10.41 -7.21
CA ARG A 108 7.52 10.03 -5.94
C ARG A 108 6.56 9.22 -5.07
N ALA A 109 5.32 9.68 -4.93
CA ALA A 109 4.27 8.98 -4.18
C ALA A 109 4.00 7.58 -4.75
N THR A 110 3.95 7.44 -6.09
CA THR A 110 3.74 6.16 -6.77
C THR A 110 4.87 5.17 -6.50
N GLN A 111 6.12 5.64 -6.44
CA GLN A 111 7.27 4.80 -6.07
C GLN A 111 7.27 4.40 -4.59
N LEU A 112 6.77 5.27 -3.70
CA LEU A 112 6.77 5.04 -2.25
C LEU A 112 5.59 4.18 -1.80
N LEU A 113 4.40 4.45 -2.32
CA LEU A 113 3.13 3.76 -2.08
C LEU A 113 2.81 2.83 -3.24
N ARG A 114 3.71 1.87 -3.51
CA ARG A 114 3.54 0.92 -4.62
C ARG A 114 2.16 0.27 -4.55
N GLY A 115 1.40 0.40 -5.62
CA GLY A 115 0.06 -0.13 -5.69
C GLY A 115 -0.93 0.58 -4.76
N ALA A 116 -0.79 1.88 -4.50
CA ALA A 116 -1.90 2.71 -4.04
C ALA A 116 -2.53 3.41 -5.24
N PRO A 117 -3.87 3.52 -5.32
CA PRO A 117 -4.53 4.17 -6.45
C PRO A 117 -4.47 5.70 -6.41
N VAL A 118 -4.41 6.29 -5.21
CA VAL A 118 -4.43 7.75 -5.04
C VAL A 118 -3.26 8.47 -5.74
N PRO A 119 -2.00 8.00 -5.65
CA PRO A 119 -0.90 8.57 -6.43
C PRO A 119 -1.09 8.50 -7.95
N LEU A 120 -1.74 7.44 -8.46
CA LEU A 120 -2.01 7.29 -9.89
C LEU A 120 -3.05 8.32 -10.36
N LEU A 121 -4.10 8.55 -9.57
CA LEU A 121 -5.06 9.62 -9.85
C LEU A 121 -4.37 10.99 -9.87
N LEU A 122 -3.56 11.28 -8.84
CA LEU A 122 -2.82 12.54 -8.77
C LEU A 122 -1.89 12.74 -9.98
N ALA A 123 -1.20 11.68 -10.42
CA ALA A 123 -0.38 11.72 -11.63
C ALA A 123 -1.21 11.94 -12.90
N ALA A 124 -2.41 11.36 -12.96
CA ALA A 124 -3.31 11.57 -14.10
C ALA A 124 -3.80 13.02 -14.19
N GLU A 125 -4.27 13.59 -13.07
CA GLU A 125 -4.76 14.97 -12.99
C GLU A 125 -3.64 15.99 -13.23
N ALA A 126 -2.45 15.77 -12.66
CA ALA A 126 -1.29 16.64 -12.91
C ALA A 126 -0.86 16.61 -14.39
N ALA A 127 -0.87 15.44 -15.03
CA ALA A 127 -0.62 15.32 -16.46
C ALA A 127 -1.70 16.00 -17.31
N GLN A 128 -2.98 15.90 -16.92
CA GLN A 128 -4.06 16.64 -17.60
C GLN A 128 -3.88 18.16 -17.52
N GLN A 129 -3.47 18.67 -16.36
CA GLN A 129 -3.21 20.11 -16.18
C GLN A 129 -1.98 20.60 -16.95
N GLN A 130 -0.99 19.73 -17.18
CA GLN A 130 0.14 20.01 -18.08
C GLN A 130 -0.22 19.91 -19.57
N GLY A 131 -1.37 19.33 -19.91
CA GLY A 131 -1.72 18.99 -21.29
C GLY A 131 -1.06 17.71 -21.81
N ASP A 132 -0.36 16.94 -20.97
CA ASP A 132 0.21 15.65 -21.33
C ASP A 132 -0.88 14.56 -21.28
N ARG A 133 -1.63 14.49 -22.38
CA ARG A 133 -2.70 13.50 -22.58
C ARG A 133 -2.17 12.06 -22.55
N GLY A 134 -0.93 11.84 -22.99
CA GLY A 134 -0.32 10.50 -23.04
C GLY A 134 -0.12 9.94 -21.63
N MET A 135 0.54 10.69 -20.75
CA MET A 135 0.72 10.30 -19.36
C MET A 135 -0.59 10.23 -18.57
N ALA A 136 -1.54 11.13 -18.85
CA ALA A 136 -2.86 11.09 -18.23
C ALA A 136 -3.58 9.77 -18.54
N ARG A 137 -3.64 9.39 -19.83
CA ARG A 137 -4.25 8.12 -20.28
C ARG A 137 -3.59 6.91 -19.63
N GLN A 138 -2.26 6.86 -19.61
CA GLN A 138 -1.52 5.75 -19.00
C GLN A 138 -1.82 5.63 -17.50
N SER A 139 -1.88 6.76 -16.79
CA SER A 139 -2.18 6.79 -15.35
C SER A 139 -3.62 6.33 -15.06
N PHE A 140 -4.61 6.79 -15.83
CA PHE A 140 -5.99 6.31 -15.70
C PHE A 140 -6.16 4.85 -16.11
N ALA A 141 -5.44 4.37 -17.14
CA ALA A 141 -5.48 2.97 -17.56
C ALA A 141 -4.98 2.04 -16.44
N ARG A 142 -3.95 2.43 -15.68
CA ARG A 142 -3.49 1.67 -14.50
C ARG A 142 -4.55 1.58 -13.39
N LEU A 143 -5.47 2.54 -13.29
CA LEU A 143 -6.59 2.46 -12.35
C LEU A 143 -7.64 1.40 -12.75
N LEU A 144 -7.66 0.98 -14.02
CA LEU A 144 -8.53 -0.10 -14.49
C LEU A 144 -8.06 -1.49 -14.05
N GLU A 145 -6.79 -1.64 -13.65
CA GLU A 145 -6.23 -2.92 -13.18
C GLU A 145 -6.89 -3.42 -11.89
N ARG A 146 -7.68 -2.57 -11.21
CA ARG A 146 -8.30 -2.87 -9.93
C ARG A 146 -9.79 -2.58 -9.94
N PRO A 147 -10.63 -3.53 -9.49
CA PRO A 147 -12.08 -3.34 -9.45
C PRO A 147 -12.51 -2.11 -8.66
N GLU A 148 -11.81 -1.79 -7.55
CA GLU A 148 -12.19 -0.68 -6.67
C GLU A 148 -11.93 0.70 -7.30
N THR A 149 -11.06 0.78 -8.31
CA THR A 149 -10.70 2.04 -8.98
C THR A 149 -11.07 2.08 -10.45
N GLU A 150 -11.68 1.02 -10.97
CA GLU A 150 -12.09 0.89 -12.37
C GLU A 150 -12.98 2.05 -12.79
N LEU A 151 -14.00 2.39 -11.98
CA LEU A 151 -14.90 3.51 -12.26
C LEU A 151 -14.16 4.85 -12.38
N LEU A 152 -13.16 5.08 -11.53
CA LEU A 152 -12.37 6.30 -11.54
C LEU A 152 -11.48 6.39 -12.78
N GLY A 153 -10.84 5.28 -13.16
CA GLY A 153 -10.09 5.16 -14.41
C GLY A 153 -10.97 5.41 -15.63
N LEU A 154 -12.15 4.79 -15.69
CA LEU A 154 -13.11 4.95 -16.77
C LEU A 154 -13.62 6.38 -16.88
N ARG A 155 -13.88 7.07 -15.76
CA ARG A 155 -14.26 8.49 -15.77
C ARG A 155 -13.19 9.36 -16.42
N GLY A 156 -11.93 9.18 -16.04
CA GLY A 156 -10.81 9.94 -16.60
C GLY A 156 -10.61 9.66 -18.10
N LEU A 157 -10.64 8.39 -18.49
CA LEU A 157 -10.50 7.97 -19.88
C LEU A 157 -11.68 8.42 -20.75
N LEU A 158 -12.91 8.39 -20.22
CA LEU A 158 -14.10 8.92 -20.89
C LEU A 158 -13.96 10.42 -21.14
N ALA A 159 -13.59 11.20 -20.12
CA ALA A 159 -13.39 12.64 -20.26
C ALA A 159 -12.32 12.97 -21.31
N GLU A 160 -11.24 12.19 -21.32
CA GLU A 160 -10.16 12.33 -22.29
C GLU A 160 -10.59 11.94 -23.72
N ALA A 161 -11.34 10.84 -23.88
CA ALA A 161 -11.88 10.40 -25.17
C ALA A 161 -12.84 11.46 -25.76
N LEU A 162 -13.74 11.99 -24.92
CA LEU A 162 -14.65 13.08 -25.29
C LEU A 162 -13.89 14.34 -25.73
N LYS A 163 -12.84 14.75 -25.00
CA LYS A 163 -11.96 15.87 -25.39
C LYS A 163 -11.21 15.64 -26.69
N SER A 164 -10.88 14.39 -27.02
CA SER A 164 -10.22 14.04 -28.28
C SER A 164 -11.17 13.83 -29.46
N GLY A 165 -12.48 13.87 -29.25
CA GLY A 165 -13.48 13.61 -30.29
C GLY A 165 -13.65 12.13 -30.65
N ASP A 166 -13.00 11.22 -29.92
CA ASP A 166 -13.12 9.77 -30.15
C ASP A 166 -14.39 9.24 -29.49
N HIS A 167 -15.51 9.46 -30.16
CA HIS A 167 -16.84 9.09 -29.65
C HIS A 167 -17.05 7.58 -29.57
N ALA A 168 -16.37 6.80 -30.43
CA ALA A 168 -16.44 5.35 -30.40
C ALA A 168 -15.80 4.79 -29.13
N ILE A 169 -14.60 5.26 -28.77
CA ILE A 169 -13.94 4.89 -27.53
C ILE A 169 -14.70 5.46 -26.32
N ALA A 170 -15.17 6.70 -26.38
CA ALA A 170 -15.96 7.31 -25.31
C ALA A 170 -17.22 6.48 -24.99
N ARG A 171 -17.93 5.99 -26.02
CA ARG A 171 -19.11 5.14 -25.85
C ARG A 171 -18.77 3.86 -25.07
N ARG A 172 -17.69 3.17 -25.44
CA ARG A 172 -17.24 1.96 -24.75
C ARG A 172 -16.92 2.21 -23.27
N PHE A 173 -16.20 3.28 -22.95
CA PHE A 173 -15.90 3.61 -21.55
C PHE A 173 -17.15 4.01 -20.76
N ALA A 174 -18.06 4.78 -21.36
CA ALA A 174 -19.31 5.20 -20.72
C ALA A 174 -20.24 4.00 -20.44
N GLU A 175 -20.38 3.09 -21.40
CA GLU A 175 -21.16 1.85 -21.24
C GLU A 175 -20.58 0.96 -20.14
N ARG A 176 -19.26 0.77 -20.12
CA ARG A 176 -18.59 0.00 -19.06
C ARG A 176 -18.77 0.65 -17.69
N ALA A 177 -18.60 1.96 -17.59
CA ALA A 177 -18.78 2.68 -16.33
C ALA A 177 -20.23 2.57 -15.83
N ARG A 178 -21.21 2.60 -16.74
CA ARG A 178 -22.63 2.41 -16.42
C ARG A 178 -22.93 1.00 -15.92
N GLN A 179 -22.24 -0.03 -16.42
CA GLN A 179 -22.37 -1.39 -15.86
C GLN A 179 -21.92 -1.45 -14.39
N LEU A 180 -20.88 -0.68 -14.03
CA LEU A 180 -20.38 -0.62 -12.65
C LEU A 180 -21.29 0.19 -11.73
N GLN A 181 -21.83 1.32 -12.21
CA GLN A 181 -22.73 2.17 -11.42
C GLN A 181 -24.00 2.59 -12.20
N PRO A 182 -24.97 1.68 -12.39
CA PRO A 182 -26.15 1.91 -13.22
C PRO A 182 -27.08 3.04 -12.74
N ALA A 183 -27.04 3.35 -11.44
CA ALA A 183 -27.87 4.38 -10.83
C ALA A 183 -27.30 5.81 -10.95
N SER A 184 -26.13 5.98 -11.59
CA SER A 184 -25.44 7.25 -11.64
C SER A 184 -26.02 8.19 -12.72
N PRO A 185 -26.57 9.37 -12.36
CA PRO A 185 -27.18 10.29 -13.32
C PRO A 185 -26.21 10.75 -14.42
N TRP A 186 -24.98 11.10 -14.03
CA TRP A 186 -23.98 11.61 -14.97
C TRP A 186 -23.59 10.56 -16.03
N LEU A 187 -23.58 9.27 -15.68
CA LEU A 187 -23.29 8.19 -16.62
C LEU A 187 -24.45 7.99 -17.61
N ALA A 188 -25.69 8.03 -17.11
CA ALA A 188 -26.87 7.94 -17.96
C ALA A 188 -26.90 9.09 -18.97
N GLU A 189 -26.64 10.33 -18.53
CA GLU A 189 -26.59 11.51 -19.40
C GLU A 189 -25.48 11.40 -20.46
N ASN A 190 -24.27 10.97 -20.09
CA ASN A 190 -23.17 10.82 -21.05
C ASN A 190 -23.43 9.72 -22.08
N VAL A 191 -23.97 8.56 -21.67
CA VAL A 191 -24.33 7.48 -22.60
C VAL A 191 -25.43 7.94 -23.55
N LEU A 192 -26.46 8.63 -23.05
CA LEU A 192 -27.54 9.17 -23.89
C LEU A 192 -27.03 10.19 -24.91
N ALA A 193 -26.16 11.11 -24.49
CA ALA A 193 -25.56 12.10 -25.39
C ALA A 193 -24.74 11.42 -26.51
N LEU A 194 -24.00 10.37 -26.17
CA LEU A 194 -23.22 9.59 -27.14
C LEU A 194 -24.11 8.77 -28.09
N GLN A 195 -25.20 8.19 -27.60
CA GLN A 195 -26.18 7.46 -28.41
C GLN A 195 -26.94 8.39 -29.35
N ALA A 196 -27.37 9.56 -28.87
CA ALA A 196 -28.04 10.57 -29.69
C ALA A 196 -27.12 11.08 -30.82
N ARG A 197 -25.83 11.32 -30.51
CA ARG A 197 -24.83 11.67 -31.54
C ARG A 197 -24.61 10.57 -32.58
N ALA A 198 -24.73 9.31 -32.17
CA ALA A 198 -24.62 8.16 -33.06
C ALA A 198 -25.93 7.82 -33.80
N ALA A 199 -27.00 8.60 -33.59
CA ALA A 199 -28.36 8.31 -34.07
C ALA A 199 -28.88 6.91 -33.67
N ASP A 200 -28.41 6.39 -32.53
CA ASP A 200 -28.79 5.08 -31.99
C ASP A 200 -30.03 5.22 -31.08
N TRP A 201 -31.15 5.57 -31.71
CA TRP A 201 -32.44 5.81 -31.04
C TRP A 201 -32.98 4.60 -30.27
N PRO A 202 -32.85 3.34 -30.75
CA PRO A 202 -33.26 2.17 -29.98
C PRO A 202 -32.51 2.07 -28.65
N ALA A 203 -31.17 2.16 -28.68
CA ALA A 203 -30.36 2.08 -27.46
C ALA A 203 -30.61 3.26 -26.50
N ALA A 204 -30.91 4.45 -27.04
CA ALA A 204 -31.30 5.62 -26.24
C ALA A 204 -32.61 5.38 -25.48
N ARG A 205 -33.63 4.81 -26.13
CA ARG A 205 -34.92 4.50 -25.48
C ARG A 205 -34.75 3.52 -24.33
N ASP A 206 -33.97 2.47 -24.52
CA ASP A 206 -33.69 1.46 -23.48
C ASP A 206 -32.95 2.09 -22.30
N THR A 207 -31.98 2.96 -22.60
CA THR A 207 -31.20 3.68 -21.59
C THR A 207 -32.08 4.61 -20.76
N ILE A 208 -33.00 5.35 -21.38
CA ILE A 208 -33.97 6.22 -20.66
C ILE A 208 -34.88 5.37 -19.77
N ALA A 209 -35.40 4.26 -20.29
CA ALA A 209 -36.28 3.37 -19.52
C ALA A 209 -35.57 2.80 -18.30
N ASP A 210 -34.32 2.35 -18.45
CA ASP A 210 -33.55 1.80 -17.33
C ASP A 210 -33.15 2.87 -16.32
N ALA A 211 -32.70 4.03 -16.78
CA ALA A 211 -32.34 5.16 -15.90
C ALA A 211 -33.56 5.70 -15.13
N ALA A 212 -34.75 5.73 -15.74
CA ALA A 212 -35.98 6.12 -15.07
C ALA A 212 -36.40 5.09 -14.00
N ARG A 213 -36.29 3.78 -14.28
CA ARG A 213 -36.56 2.72 -13.29
C ARG A 213 -35.64 2.82 -12.08
N ARG A 214 -34.38 3.22 -12.29
CA ARG A 214 -33.35 3.29 -11.24
C ARG A 214 -33.27 4.66 -10.54
N GLY A 215 -34.13 5.61 -10.90
CA GLY A 215 -34.12 6.96 -10.32
C GLY A 215 -32.90 7.82 -10.71
N ALA A 216 -32.12 7.40 -11.71
CA ALA A 216 -30.93 8.11 -12.18
C ALA A 216 -31.26 9.36 -13.00
N LEU A 217 -32.51 9.53 -13.45
CA LEU A 217 -32.97 10.72 -14.16
C LEU A 217 -34.19 11.33 -13.45
N PRO A 218 -34.18 12.63 -13.09
CA PRO A 218 -35.37 13.29 -12.56
C PRO A 218 -36.48 13.37 -13.62
N ALA A 219 -37.73 13.19 -13.19
CA ALA A 219 -38.90 12.99 -14.04
C ALA A 219 -39.14 14.08 -15.11
N GLY A 220 -38.68 15.32 -14.87
CA GLY A 220 -38.77 16.44 -15.83
C GLY A 220 -37.86 16.30 -17.05
N ARG A 221 -36.63 15.80 -16.90
CA ARG A 221 -35.70 15.60 -18.03
C ARG A 221 -35.96 14.32 -18.81
N ALA A 222 -36.45 13.27 -18.14
CA ALA A 222 -36.88 12.04 -18.81
C ALA A 222 -38.05 12.25 -19.79
N ARG A 223 -38.93 13.24 -19.52
CA ARG A 223 -39.99 13.66 -20.46
C ARG A 223 -39.46 14.46 -21.64
N HIS A 224 -38.51 15.38 -21.43
CA HIS A 224 -37.94 16.19 -22.53
C HIS A 224 -37.05 15.35 -23.47
N GLY A 225 -36.24 14.42 -22.92
CA GLY A 225 -35.45 13.48 -23.73
C GLY A 225 -36.30 12.46 -24.52
N ARG A 226 -37.50 12.10 -24.03
CA ARG A 226 -38.46 11.31 -24.80
C ARG A 226 -39.09 12.08 -25.96
N GLY A 227 -39.25 13.41 -25.84
CA GLY A 227 -39.79 14.25 -26.91
C GLY A 227 -38.86 14.40 -28.11
N VAL A 228 -37.54 14.40 -27.89
CA VAL A 228 -36.53 14.52 -28.97
C VAL A 228 -36.28 13.18 -29.69
N VAL A 229 -36.62 12.05 -29.08
CA VAL A 229 -36.39 10.70 -29.64
C VAL A 229 -37.65 10.15 -30.35
N LEU A 230 -38.78 10.86 -30.29
CA LEU A 230 -40.06 10.46 -30.90
C LEU A 230 -40.44 11.29 -32.14
N TYR A 231 -39.50 12.08 -32.68
CA TYR A 231 -39.63 12.79 -33.95
C TYR A 231 -38.40 12.50 -34.79
#